data_AF-A0A935N3I1-F1
#
_entry.id   AF-A0A935N3I1-F1
#
_cell.length_a   1.000
_cell.length_b   1.000
_cell.length_c   1.000
_cell.angle_alpha   90.00
_cell.angle_beta   90.00
_cell.angle_gamma   90.00
#
_symmetry.space_group_name_H-M   'P 1'
#
loop_
_entity.id
_entity.type
_entity.pdbx_description
1 polymer ?
#
loop_
_entity_poly.entity_id
_entity_poly.type
_entity_poly.pdbx_seq_one_letter_code
_entity_poly.pdbx_strand_id
1 'polypeptide(L)'
;MALTFRLPSLGALLRLMLLAFITLAATWAMAAEGTKTAGSRVSAPIVEKAKGGECVADPAFMRRNHGDMLKHQRDDTMRGGIRTGKNSLKACIECHASKTNKQCQCQRIKFLPELP
;
A
#
# COMPACT_ATOMS: atom_id res chain seq x y z
N MET A 1 43.04 3.99 50.94
CA MET A 1 42.48 4.76 49.80
C MET A 1 41.01 5.01 50.07
N ALA A 2 40.66 6.17 50.65
CA ALA A 2 39.26 6.56 50.84
C ALA A 2 38.79 7.28 49.57
N LEU A 3 37.90 6.66 48.79
CA LEU A 3 37.23 7.33 47.68
C LEU A 3 36.24 8.35 48.27
N THR A 4 36.58 9.63 48.21
CA THR A 4 35.67 10.73 48.53
C THR A 4 34.63 10.88 47.42
N PHE A 5 33.53 10.13 47.54
CA PHE A 5 32.39 10.28 46.65
C PHE A 5 31.74 11.65 46.90
N ARG A 6 32.08 12.64 46.07
CA ARG A 6 31.49 13.97 46.14
C ARG A 6 30.08 13.90 45.58
N LEU A 7 29.08 13.90 46.47
CA LEU A 7 27.68 13.91 46.06
C LEU A 7 27.39 15.13 45.18
N PRO A 8 26.80 14.95 43.99
CA PRO A 8 26.44 16.06 43.13
C PRO A 8 25.40 16.94 43.84
N SER A 9 25.52 18.26 43.69
CA SER A 9 24.57 19.21 44.26
C SER A 9 23.16 18.99 43.70
N LEU A 10 22.14 19.38 44.45
CA LEU A 10 20.73 19.20 44.06
C LEU A 10 20.43 19.80 42.67
N GLY A 11 21.11 20.90 42.31
CA GLY A 11 21.04 21.50 40.98
C GLY A 11 21.72 20.70 39.87
N ALA A 12 22.79 19.95 40.17
CA ALA A 12 23.42 19.04 39.22
C ALA A 12 22.55 17.79 38.98
N LEU A 13 21.92 17.26 40.02
CA LEU A 13 20.95 16.16 39.91
C LEU A 13 19.71 16.57 39.10
N LEU A 14 19.17 17.77 39.35
CA LEU A 14 18.02 18.27 38.59
C LEU A 14 18.35 18.48 37.10
N ARG A 15 19.54 19.01 36.77
CA ARG A 15 20.00 19.17 35.38
C ARG A 15 20.19 17.82 34.68
N LEU A 16 20.76 16.83 35.36
CA LEU A 16 20.93 15.48 34.80
C LEU A 16 19.59 14.79 34.55
N MET A 17 18.63 14.94 35.46
CA MET A 17 17.27 14.42 35.28
C MET A 17 16.55 15.11 34.11
N LEU A 18 16.70 16.42 33.96
CA LEU A 18 16.08 17.17 32.87
C LEU A 18 16.68 16.78 31.51
N LEU A 19 18.00 16.60 31.44
CA LEU A 19 18.68 16.10 30.23
C LEU A 19 18.27 14.67 29.90
N ALA A 20 18.16 13.79 30.89
CA ALA A 20 17.68 12.41 30.68
C ALA A 20 16.23 12.35 30.20
N PHE A 21 15.37 13.26 30.68
CA PHE A 21 13.98 13.33 30.25
C PHE A 21 13.86 13.84 28.80
N ILE A 22 14.68 14.82 28.42
CA ILE A 22 14.74 15.35 27.04
C ILE A 22 15.24 14.26 26.07
N THR A 23 16.30 13.53 26.42
CA THR A 23 16.82 12.47 25.56
C THR A 23 15.86 11.30 25.44
N LEU A 24 15.16 10.94 26.51
CA LEU A 24 14.12 9.91 26.47
C LEU A 24 12.92 10.34 25.62
N ALA A 25 12.46 11.59 25.73
CA ALA A 25 11.39 12.10 24.86
C ALA A 25 11.78 12.09 23.37
N ALA A 26 13.05 12.38 23.06
CA ALA A 26 13.55 12.37 21.68
C ALA A 26 13.59 10.96 21.06
N THR A 27 13.85 9.91 21.84
CA THR A 27 13.89 8.53 21.31
C THR A 27 12.50 7.99 21.00
N TRP A 28 11.45 8.39 21.74
CA TRP A 28 10.06 8.02 21.43
C TRP A 28 9.56 8.63 20.10
N ALA A 29 10.06 9.81 19.72
CA ALA A 29 9.68 10.46 18.45
C ALA A 29 10.17 9.68 17.21
N MET A 30 11.18 8.82 17.34
CA MET A 30 11.76 8.06 16.23
C MET A 30 11.12 6.66 16.04
N ALA A 31 10.19 6.25 16.90
CA ALA A 31 9.55 4.93 16.81
C ALA A 31 8.30 4.89 15.90
N ALA A 32 7.86 6.04 15.37
CA ALA A 32 6.67 6.13 14.52
C ALA A 32 6.93 5.79 13.04
N GLU A 33 8.19 5.69 12.61
CA GLU A 33 8.53 5.33 11.24
C GLU A 33 8.72 3.82 11.16
N GLY A 34 7.63 3.14 10.85
CA GLY A 34 7.58 1.69 10.67
C GLY A 34 8.75 1.18 9.83
N THR A 35 9.50 0.25 10.39
CA THR A 35 10.56 -0.50 9.72
C THR A 35 10.04 -1.02 8.39
N LYS A 36 10.50 -0.42 7.27
CA LYS A 36 10.26 -0.98 5.96
C LYS A 36 11.05 -2.28 5.89
N THR A 37 10.35 -3.39 6.09
CA THR A 37 10.86 -4.74 5.90
C THR A 37 11.58 -4.80 4.56
N ALA A 38 12.84 -5.25 4.55
CA ALA A 38 13.62 -5.47 3.33
C ALA A 38 12.97 -6.62 2.53
N GLY A 39 11.90 -6.30 1.80
CA GLY A 39 11.13 -7.20 0.97
C GLY A 39 11.63 -7.17 -0.47
N SER A 40 11.96 -8.36 -0.99
CA SER A 40 12.25 -8.67 -2.40
C SER A 40 13.41 -7.89 -3.06
N ARG A 41 14.33 -8.62 -3.71
CA ARG A 41 15.40 -8.02 -4.55
C ARG A 41 14.88 -7.44 -5.87
N VAL A 42 13.58 -7.51 -6.09
CA VAL A 42 12.90 -6.95 -7.27
C VAL A 42 12.11 -5.73 -6.82
N SER A 43 12.33 -4.60 -7.48
CA SER A 43 11.50 -3.42 -7.26
C SER A 43 10.05 -3.78 -7.57
N ALA A 44 9.18 -3.64 -6.57
CA ALA A 44 7.75 -3.82 -6.80
C ALA A 44 7.28 -2.73 -7.79
N PRO A 45 6.45 -3.07 -8.78
CA PRO A 45 5.86 -2.06 -9.64
C PRO A 45 5.02 -1.11 -8.80
N ILE A 46 5.21 0.19 -9.03
CA ILE A 46 4.37 1.23 -8.41
C ILE A 46 3.00 1.14 -9.07
N VAL A 47 2.05 0.46 -8.42
CA VAL A 47 0.66 0.33 -8.87
C VAL A 47 -0.13 1.56 -8.44
N GLU A 48 -0.24 2.51 -9.36
CA GLU A 48 -1.17 3.65 -9.22
C GLU A 48 -2.59 3.13 -9.05
N LYS A 49 -3.35 3.68 -8.10
CA LYS A 49 -4.77 3.33 -7.92
C LYS A 49 -5.55 3.68 -9.19
N ALA A 50 -6.62 2.93 -9.46
CA ALA A 50 -7.57 3.30 -10.49
C ALA A 50 -8.07 4.73 -10.21
N LYS A 51 -8.48 5.47 -11.25
CA LYS A 51 -8.95 6.87 -11.11
C LYS A 51 -10.06 7.05 -10.04
N GLY A 52 -10.73 5.95 -9.66
CA GLY A 52 -11.82 5.96 -8.70
C GLY A 52 -13.13 6.45 -9.33
N GLY A 53 -14.23 6.31 -8.59
CA GLY A 53 -15.58 6.67 -9.05
C GLY A 53 -16.60 5.58 -8.71
N GLU A 54 -17.83 5.76 -9.18
CA GLU A 54 -18.85 4.71 -9.10
C GLU A 54 -18.46 3.52 -9.97
N CYS A 55 -18.73 2.32 -9.45
CA CYS A 55 -18.65 1.11 -10.24
C CYS A 55 -19.68 1.17 -11.38
N VAL A 56 -19.40 0.52 -12.51
CA VAL A 56 -20.36 0.43 -13.64
C VAL A 56 -21.66 -0.31 -13.29
N ALA A 57 -21.70 -0.96 -12.13
CA ALA A 57 -22.86 -1.60 -11.52
C ALA A 57 -22.70 -1.61 -9.99
N ASP A 58 -23.71 -2.09 -9.26
CA ASP A 58 -23.67 -2.21 -7.80
C ASP A 58 -22.37 -2.88 -7.29
N PRO A 59 -21.71 -2.35 -6.23
CA PRO A 59 -20.46 -2.92 -5.73
C PRO A 59 -20.55 -4.39 -5.30
N ALA A 60 -21.67 -4.85 -4.74
CA ALA A 60 -21.84 -6.26 -4.38
C ALA A 60 -21.97 -7.14 -5.62
N PHE A 61 -22.67 -6.66 -6.66
CA PHE A 61 -22.70 -7.33 -7.96
C PHE A 61 -21.30 -7.41 -8.59
N MET A 62 -20.57 -6.29 -8.64
CA MET A 62 -19.24 -6.24 -9.24
C MET A 62 -18.25 -7.16 -8.53
N ARG A 63 -18.25 -7.22 -7.19
CA ARG A 63 -17.36 -8.15 -6.46
C ARG A 63 -17.58 -9.62 -6.82
N ARG A 64 -18.81 -10.00 -7.16
CA ARG A 64 -19.19 -11.39 -7.48
C ARG A 64 -19.00 -11.71 -8.97
N ASN A 65 -19.31 -10.77 -9.86
CA ASN A 65 -19.46 -11.04 -11.29
C ASN A 65 -18.38 -10.41 -12.18
N HIS A 66 -17.54 -9.51 -11.63
CA HIS A 66 -16.54 -8.77 -12.42
C HIS A 66 -15.62 -9.68 -13.24
N GLY A 67 -15.17 -10.80 -12.66
CA GLY A 67 -14.29 -11.74 -13.36
C GLY A 67 -14.94 -12.35 -14.61
N ASP A 68 -16.22 -12.69 -14.55
CA ASP A 68 -16.92 -13.31 -15.68
C ASP A 68 -17.32 -12.28 -16.73
N MET A 69 -17.72 -11.08 -16.32
CA MET A 69 -17.90 -9.95 -17.23
C MET A 69 -16.64 -9.66 -18.04
N LEU A 70 -15.46 -9.68 -17.39
CA LEU A 70 -14.18 -9.43 -18.07
C LEU A 70 -13.85 -10.53 -19.09
N LYS A 71 -14.10 -11.80 -18.76
CA LYS A 71 -13.90 -12.92 -19.69
C LYS A 71 -14.79 -12.80 -20.91
N HIS A 72 -16.08 -12.54 -20.70
CA HIS A 72 -17.03 -12.40 -21.80
C HIS A 72 -16.64 -11.23 -22.70
N GLN A 73 -16.37 -10.06 -22.12
CA GLN A 73 -15.97 -8.88 -22.89
C GLN A 73 -14.64 -9.08 -23.64
N ARG A 74 -13.68 -9.82 -23.06
CA ARG A 74 -12.45 -10.21 -23.74
C ARG A 74 -12.74 -11.05 -24.98
N ASP A 75 -13.57 -12.08 -24.84
CA ASP A 75 -13.89 -13.00 -25.93
C ASP A 75 -14.71 -12.29 -27.02
N ASP A 76 -15.69 -11.46 -26.64
CA ASP A 76 -16.46 -10.63 -27.58
C ASP A 76 -15.55 -9.67 -28.36
N THR A 77 -14.60 -9.03 -27.67
CA THR A 77 -13.68 -8.07 -28.30
C THR A 77 -12.66 -8.75 -29.21
N MET A 78 -12.03 -9.82 -28.72
CA MET A 78 -10.90 -10.46 -29.40
C MET A 78 -11.33 -11.51 -30.43
N ARG A 79 -12.32 -12.33 -30.09
CA ARG A 79 -12.81 -13.42 -30.94
C ARG A 79 -14.03 -12.98 -31.75
N GLY A 80 -14.95 -12.25 -31.14
CA GLY A 80 -16.14 -11.72 -31.80
C GLY A 80 -15.91 -10.44 -32.60
N GLY A 81 -14.81 -9.73 -32.36
CA GLY A 81 -14.53 -8.43 -32.99
C GLY A 81 -15.44 -7.28 -32.54
N ILE A 82 -16.26 -7.50 -31.51
CA ILE A 82 -17.26 -6.54 -31.02
C ILE A 82 -16.57 -5.55 -30.08
N ARG A 83 -16.44 -4.29 -30.52
CA ARG A 83 -15.80 -3.21 -29.75
C ARG A 83 -16.79 -2.17 -29.22
N THR A 84 -18.06 -2.34 -29.52
CA THR A 84 -19.16 -1.46 -29.11
C THR A 84 -19.90 -2.05 -27.91
N GLY A 85 -20.49 -1.21 -27.07
CA GLY A 85 -21.29 -1.66 -25.91
C GLY A 85 -21.13 -0.77 -24.68
N LYS A 86 -22.12 -0.83 -23.78
CA LYS A 86 -22.15 -0.03 -22.54
C LYS A 86 -20.95 -0.32 -21.62
N ASN A 87 -20.47 -1.56 -21.59
CA ASN A 87 -19.36 -2.02 -20.76
C ASN A 87 -18.17 -2.52 -21.61
N SER A 88 -17.80 -1.76 -22.65
CA SER A 88 -16.68 -2.15 -23.52
C SER A 88 -15.37 -2.31 -22.75
N LEU A 89 -14.49 -3.21 -23.21
CA LEU A 89 -13.18 -3.44 -22.59
C LEU A 89 -12.34 -2.15 -22.53
N LYS A 90 -12.47 -1.29 -23.57
CA LYS A 90 -11.85 0.03 -23.62
C LYS A 90 -12.34 0.94 -22.50
N ALA A 91 -13.65 0.99 -22.25
CA ALA A 91 -14.22 1.82 -21.18
C ALA A 91 -13.75 1.38 -19.78
N CYS A 92 -13.63 0.06 -19.54
CA CYS A 92 -13.06 -0.44 -18.30
C CYS A 92 -11.60 0.00 -18.12
N ILE A 93 -10.77 -0.11 -19.16
CA ILE A 93 -9.34 0.24 -19.10
C ILE A 93 -9.13 1.75 -18.88
N GLU A 94 -10.00 2.61 -19.40
CA GLU A 94 -9.87 4.06 -19.26
C GLU A 94 -9.89 4.56 -17.81
N CYS A 95 -10.55 3.83 -16.92
CA CYS A 95 -10.56 4.11 -15.48
C CYS A 95 -9.59 3.22 -14.68
N HIS A 96 -9.35 1.98 -15.13
CA HIS A 96 -8.55 0.98 -14.38
C HIS A 96 -7.05 0.97 -14.68
N ALA A 97 -6.60 1.46 -15.83
CA ALA A 97 -5.19 1.48 -16.19
C ALA A 97 -4.58 2.87 -16.02
N SER A 98 -3.40 2.92 -15.40
CA SER A 98 -2.63 4.16 -15.37
C SER A 98 -1.96 4.39 -16.71
N LYS A 99 -2.24 5.56 -17.29
CA LYS A 99 -1.61 6.00 -18.55
C LYS A 99 -0.14 6.37 -18.35
N THR A 100 0.26 6.68 -17.11
CA THR A 100 1.59 7.17 -16.77
C THR A 100 2.61 6.03 -16.68
N ASN A 101 2.23 4.89 -16.10
CA ASN A 101 3.16 3.78 -15.86
C ASN A 101 2.88 2.56 -16.76
N LYS A 102 1.92 2.66 -17.70
CA LYS A 102 1.47 1.58 -18.60
C LYS A 102 1.10 0.28 -17.87
N GLN A 103 0.66 0.37 -16.63
CA GLN A 103 0.20 -0.78 -15.87
C GLN A 103 -1.30 -0.92 -16.04
N CYS A 104 -1.69 -1.94 -16.81
CA CYS A 104 -3.02 -2.50 -16.69
C CYS A 104 -3.06 -3.26 -15.37
N GLN A 105 -3.93 -2.83 -14.44
CA GLN A 105 -4.17 -3.56 -13.20
C GLN A 105 -4.88 -4.89 -13.49
N CYS A 106 -4.17 -5.85 -14.07
CA CYS A 106 -4.44 -7.25 -13.78
C CYS A 106 -3.92 -7.48 -12.35
N GLN A 107 -4.66 -6.96 -11.37
CA GLN A 107 -4.53 -7.50 -10.03
C GLN A 107 -4.85 -8.98 -10.20
N ARG A 108 -3.80 -9.79 -10.11
CA ARG A 108 -3.91 -11.17 -9.67
C ARG A 108 -4.54 -11.07 -8.29
N ILE A 109 -5.87 -10.91 -8.26
CA ILE A 109 -6.70 -11.40 -7.17
C ILE A 109 -6.11 -12.74 -6.86
N LYS A 110 -5.70 -12.88 -5.61
CA LYS A 110 -5.01 -14.01 -5.01
C LYS A 110 -5.78 -15.32 -5.29
N PHE A 111 -5.74 -15.82 -6.51
CA PHE A 111 -5.64 -17.24 -6.81
C PHE A 111 -4.16 -17.57 -6.65
N LEU A 112 -3.66 -17.39 -5.42
CA LEU A 112 -2.71 -18.37 -4.93
C LEU A 112 -3.60 -19.56 -4.55
N PRO A 113 -3.66 -20.66 -5.31
CA PRO A 113 -3.97 -21.91 -4.66
C PRO A 113 -2.96 -22.05 -3.53
N GLU A 114 -3.41 -22.51 -2.37
CA GLU A 114 -2.52 -22.99 -1.32
C GLU A 114 -1.43 -23.84 -2.00
N LEU A 115 -0.19 -23.35 -1.96
CA LEU A 115 0.97 -24.22 -2.18
C LEU A 115 1.09 -25.07 -0.91
N PRO A 116 1.55 -26.33 -1.04
CA PRO A 116 1.63 -27.28 0.07
C PRO A 116 2.40 -26.73 1.28
#